data_AF-A0A924RXN0-F1
#
_entry.id   AF-A0A924RXN0-F1
#
_cell.length_a   1.000
_cell.length_b   1.000
_cell.length_c   1.000
_cell.angle_alpha   90.00
_cell.angle_beta   90.00
_cell.angle_gamma   90.00
#
_symmetry.space_group_name_H-M   'P 1'
#
loop_
_entity.id
_entity.type
_entity.pdbx_description
1 polymer ?
#
loop_
_entity_poly.entity_id
_entity_poly.type
_entity_poly.pdbx_seq_one_letter_code
_entity_poly.pdbx_strand_id
1 'polypeptide(L)'
;FLKRFKRFFGVLSEYHKKELAKVMLYSLARFAVFTTQYLLVIHLLIPNIPYYESALMVFLLFFVQSALPSLDLLDVGVRSLTATYFFSFITHQEIAVMAAAALIWFVNLIIPAILGSYFVFKLNFFDHTNT
;
A
#
# COMPACT_ATOMS: atom_id res chain seq x y z
N PHE A 1 31.88 9.46 -14.55
CA PHE A 1 30.70 8.77 -13.99
C PHE A 1 29.87 9.59 -12.98
N LEU A 2 30.37 10.70 -12.38
CA LEU A 2 29.65 11.47 -11.33
C LEU A 2 28.83 12.71 -11.79
N LYS A 3 28.82 13.07 -13.08
CA LYS A 3 28.12 14.29 -13.55
C LYS A 3 26.59 14.15 -13.71
N ARG A 4 26.05 12.92 -13.78
CA ARG A 4 24.62 12.68 -14.07
C ARG A 4 23.70 12.87 -12.85
N PHE A 5 24.22 12.70 -11.63
CA PHE A 5 23.47 12.89 -10.39
C PHE A 5 23.29 14.36 -9.96
N LYS A 6 24.14 15.29 -10.42
CA LYS A 6 24.03 16.71 -10.08
C LYS A 6 22.71 17.35 -10.56
N ARG A 7 22.11 16.84 -11.63
CA ARG A 7 20.83 17.35 -12.17
C ARG A 7 19.63 16.99 -11.29
N PHE A 8 19.70 15.89 -10.52
CA PHE A 8 18.68 15.52 -9.53
C PHE A 8 18.78 16.37 -8.24
N PHE A 9 19.99 16.69 -7.80
CA PHE A 9 20.20 17.53 -6.62
C PHE A 9 19.83 19.01 -6.85
N GLY A 10 19.93 19.53 -8.08
CA GLY A 10 19.50 20.89 -8.42
C GLY A 10 18.00 21.12 -8.23
N VAL A 11 17.18 20.12 -8.56
CA VAL A 11 15.71 20.16 -8.33
C VAL A 11 15.38 19.98 -6.86
N LEU A 12 16.10 19.12 -6.13
CA LEU A 12 15.93 18.92 -4.68
C LEU A 12 16.21 20.21 -3.86
N SER A 13 17.07 21.09 -4.37
CA SER A 13 17.44 22.36 -3.73
C SER A 13 16.40 23.47 -3.92
N GLU A 14 15.49 23.35 -4.90
CA GLU A 14 14.36 24.27 -5.08
C GLU A 14 13.10 23.82 -4.33
N TYR A 15 13.08 22.58 -3.80
CA TYR A 15 11.97 22.11 -2.98
C TYR A 15 11.96 22.82 -1.63
N HIS A 16 10.96 23.68 -1.42
CA HIS A 16 10.64 24.27 -0.13
C HIS A 16 10.56 23.16 0.94
N LYS A 17 11.29 23.31 2.06
CA LYS A 17 11.25 22.38 3.21
C LYS A 17 9.82 22.04 3.66
N LYS A 18 8.88 22.97 3.46
CA LYS A 18 7.45 22.80 3.73
C LYS A 18 6.78 21.75 2.84
N GLU A 19 7.13 21.70 1.55
CA GLU A 19 6.60 20.69 0.62
C GLU A 19 7.17 19.30 0.92
N LEU A 20 8.47 19.21 1.23
CA LEU A 20 9.08 17.95 1.65
C LEU A 20 8.46 17.42 2.95
N ALA A 21 8.20 18.31 3.93
CA ALA A 21 7.52 17.95 5.17
C ALA A 21 6.08 17.48 4.94
N LYS A 22 5.33 18.12 4.03
CA LYS A 22 3.99 17.66 3.64
C LYS A 22 4.04 16.27 3.01
N VAL A 23 4.93 16.04 2.06
CA VAL A 23 5.09 14.73 1.42
C VAL A 23 5.46 13.67 2.45
N MET A 24 6.36 13.98 3.38
CA MET A 24 6.74 13.08 4.46
C MET A 24 5.55 12.77 5.39
N LEU A 25 4.74 13.78 5.73
CA LEU A 25 3.52 13.61 6.51
C LEU A 25 2.48 12.76 5.78
N TYR A 26 2.28 12.96 4.47
CA TYR A 26 1.38 12.14 3.66
C TYR A 26 1.85 10.69 3.57
N SER A 27 3.15 10.46 3.40
CA SER A 27 3.73 9.11 3.41
C SER A 27 3.53 8.42 4.76
N LEU A 28 3.72 9.16 5.85
CA LEU A 28 3.51 8.65 7.20
C LEU A 28 2.03 8.34 7.48
N ALA A 29 1.12 9.23 7.07
CA ALA A 29 -0.32 9.04 7.22
C ALA A 29 -0.80 7.83 6.41
N ARG A 30 -0.32 7.69 5.17
CA ARG A 30 -0.59 6.52 4.32
C ARG A 30 -0.12 5.23 4.99
N PHE A 31 1.09 5.23 5.53
CA PHE A 31 1.61 4.08 6.27
C PHE A 31 0.74 3.74 7.48
N ALA A 32 0.40 4.73 8.30
CA ALA A 32 -0.46 4.53 9.48
C ALA A 32 -1.85 3.98 9.12
N VAL A 33 -2.48 4.50 8.06
CA VAL A 33 -3.78 4.01 7.58
C VAL A 33 -3.66 2.56 7.13
N PHE A 34 -2.65 2.19 6.33
CA PHE A 34 -2.48 0.82 5.87
C PHE A 34 -2.15 -0.15 7.00
N THR A 35 -1.30 0.24 7.95
CA THR A 35 -1.03 -0.57 9.14
C THR A 35 -2.31 -0.81 9.93
N THR A 36 -3.12 0.23 10.15
CA THR A 36 -4.39 0.12 10.88
C THR A 36 -5.38 -0.78 10.16
N GLN A 37 -5.53 -0.63 8.84
CA GLN A 37 -6.37 -1.52 8.03
C GLN A 37 -5.94 -2.98 8.16
N TYR A 38 -4.63 -3.24 8.10
CA TYR A 38 -4.09 -4.59 8.20
C TYR A 38 -4.38 -5.22 9.56
N LEU A 39 -4.17 -4.46 10.64
CA LEU A 39 -4.45 -4.92 12.00
C LEU A 39 -5.95 -5.18 12.23
N LEU A 40 -6.82 -4.30 11.73
CA LEU A 40 -8.27 -4.48 11.85
C LEU A 40 -8.75 -5.77 11.16
N VAL A 41 -8.30 -6.01 9.93
CA VAL A 41 -8.72 -7.19 9.17
C VAL A 41 -8.15 -8.48 9.78
N ILE A 42 -6.89 -8.48 10.21
CA ILE A 42 -6.28 -9.63 10.90
C ILE A 42 -7.01 -9.93 12.21
N HIS A 43 -7.33 -8.91 13.01
CA HIS A 43 -8.02 -9.13 14.28
C HIS A 43 -9.48 -9.55 14.09
N LEU A 44 -10.11 -9.14 12.97
CA LEU A 44 -11.46 -9.59 12.60
C LEU A 44 -11.48 -11.07 12.17
N LEU A 45 -10.45 -11.52 11.44
CA LEU A 45 -10.34 -12.89 10.96
C LEU A 45 -9.76 -13.84 12.02
N ILE A 46 -8.85 -13.34 12.87
CA ILE A 46 -8.15 -14.10 13.90
C ILE A 46 -8.13 -13.29 15.21
N PRO A 47 -9.23 -13.32 15.98
CA PRO A 47 -9.38 -12.50 17.19
C PRO A 47 -8.41 -12.87 18.32
N ASN A 48 -7.82 -14.07 18.30
CA ASN A 48 -6.91 -14.55 19.34
C ASN A 48 -5.45 -14.09 19.15
N ILE A 49 -5.10 -13.37 18.07
CA ILE A 49 -3.73 -12.92 17.83
C ILE A 49 -3.43 -11.66 18.67
N PRO A 50 -2.27 -11.61 19.36
CA PRO A 50 -1.84 -10.41 20.08
C PRO A 50 -1.56 -9.24 19.12
N TYR A 51 -2.04 -8.05 19.49
CA TYR A 51 -1.87 -6.82 18.70
C TYR A 51 -0.41 -6.44 18.46
N TYR A 52 0.46 -6.68 19.45
CA TYR A 52 1.87 -6.31 19.35
C TYR A 52 2.61 -7.14 18.30
N GLU A 53 2.43 -8.45 18.30
CA GLU A 53 3.13 -9.33 17.35
C GLU A 53 2.59 -9.16 15.93
N SER A 54 1.28 -8.98 15.77
CA SER A 54 0.69 -8.66 14.46
C SER A 54 1.21 -7.33 13.91
N ALA A 55 1.36 -6.30 14.74
CA ALA A 55 1.94 -5.02 14.30
C ALA A 55 3.40 -5.18 13.84
N LEU A 56 4.19 -5.99 14.54
CA LEU A 56 5.57 -6.29 14.15
C LEU A 56 5.63 -7.02 12.80
N MET A 57 4.79 -8.02 12.59
CA MET A 57 4.76 -8.73 11.30
C MET A 57 4.30 -7.84 10.14
N VAL A 58 3.33 -6.96 10.38
CA VAL A 58 2.91 -5.97 9.38
C VAL A 58 4.07 -5.03 9.02
N PHE A 59 4.88 -4.63 9.99
CA PHE A 59 6.07 -3.81 9.75
C PHE A 59 7.10 -4.55 8.88
N LEU A 60 7.39 -5.81 9.18
CA LEU A 60 8.29 -6.66 8.38
C LEU A 60 7.75 -6.89 6.95
N LEU A 61 6.44 -7.12 6.83
CA LEU A 61 5.74 -7.24 5.55
C LEU A 61 5.96 -6.01 4.67
N PHE A 62 5.71 -4.81 5.21
CA PHE A 62 5.91 -3.57 4.46
C PHE A 62 7.39 -3.33 4.12
N PHE A 63 8.29 -3.69 5.03
CA PHE A 63 9.73 -3.59 4.77
C PHE A 63 10.14 -4.46 3.58
N VAL A 64 9.74 -5.73 3.55
CA VAL A 64 10.02 -6.63 2.43
C VAL A 64 9.34 -6.17 1.15
N GLN A 65 8.08 -5.76 1.21
CA GLN A 65 7.35 -5.23 0.05
C GLN A 65 8.01 -3.99 -0.54
N SER A 66 8.68 -3.16 0.28
CA SER A 66 9.41 -1.99 -0.22
C SER A 66 10.68 -2.34 -1.02
N ALA A 67 11.24 -3.54 -0.79
CA ALA A 67 12.43 -4.03 -1.48
C ALA A 67 12.10 -4.83 -2.75
N LEU A 68 10.88 -5.39 -2.84
CA LEU A 68 10.45 -6.18 -3.98
C LEU A 68 10.00 -5.29 -5.16
N PRO A 69 10.54 -5.48 -6.38
CA PRO A 69 10.02 -4.81 -7.57
C PRO A 69 8.62 -5.35 -7.91
N SER A 70 7.63 -4.46 -7.95
CA SER A 70 6.20 -4.82 -8.05
C SER A 70 5.69 -4.82 -9.50
N LEU A 71 5.11 -5.95 -9.93
CA LEU A 71 4.21 -6.06 -11.08
C LEU A 71 2.78 -6.29 -10.57
N ASP A 72 1.89 -5.29 -10.69
CA ASP A 72 0.61 -5.18 -9.95
C ASP A 72 -0.23 -6.47 -9.81
N LEU A 73 -0.34 -7.28 -10.86
CA LEU A 73 -1.17 -8.50 -10.87
C LEU A 73 -0.51 -9.71 -10.19
N LEU A 74 0.81 -9.89 -10.39
CA LEU A 74 1.57 -10.93 -9.70
C LEU A 74 1.83 -10.57 -8.23
N ASP A 75 1.82 -9.28 -7.93
CA ASP A 75 2.08 -8.72 -6.61
C ASP A 75 1.03 -9.14 -5.57
N VAL A 76 -0.22 -9.41 -5.96
CA VAL A 76 -1.26 -9.95 -5.05
C VAL A 76 -0.88 -11.29 -4.47
N GLY A 77 -0.49 -12.23 -5.34
CA GLY A 77 -0.10 -13.56 -4.93
C GLY A 77 1.15 -13.50 -4.05
N VAL A 78 2.15 -12.73 -4.48
CA VAL A 78 3.39 -12.53 -3.72
C VAL A 78 3.10 -11.94 -2.35
N ARG A 79 2.32 -10.86 -2.25
CA ARG A 79 1.95 -10.25 -0.96
C ARG A 79 1.21 -11.22 -0.05
N SER A 80 0.28 -12.00 -0.58
CA SER A 80 -0.50 -12.97 0.20
C SER A 80 0.37 -14.11 0.72
N LEU A 81 1.30 -14.60 -0.10
CA LEU A 81 2.27 -15.63 0.28
C LEU A 81 3.28 -15.10 1.31
N THR A 82 3.84 -13.92 1.09
CA THR A 82 4.76 -13.26 2.04
C THR A 82 4.06 -13.02 3.38
N ALA A 83 2.81 -12.57 3.37
CA ALA A 83 2.04 -12.38 4.58
C ALA A 83 1.82 -13.68 5.34
N THR A 84 1.43 -14.72 4.61
CA THR A 84 1.24 -16.06 5.18
C THR A 84 2.53 -16.58 5.79
N TYR A 85 3.67 -16.39 5.12
CA TYR A 85 4.98 -16.79 5.64
C TYR A 85 5.32 -16.08 6.96
N PHE A 86 5.14 -14.77 7.05
CA PHE A 86 5.42 -14.03 8.29
C PHE A 86 4.44 -14.34 9.41
N PHE A 87 3.14 -14.45 9.11
CA PHE A 87 2.14 -14.76 10.11
C PHE A 87 2.11 -16.25 10.51
N SER A 88 2.67 -17.16 9.72
CA SER A 88 2.83 -18.58 10.09
C SER A 88 3.67 -18.75 11.37
N PHE A 89 4.52 -17.77 11.70
CA PHE A 89 5.26 -17.72 12.97
C PHE A 89 4.41 -17.39 14.20
N ILE A 90 3.20 -16.84 14.01
CA ILE A 90 2.30 -16.38 15.08
C ILE A 90 0.98 -17.17 15.09
N THR A 91 0.50 -17.60 13.93
CA THR A 91 -0.77 -18.33 13.77
C THR A 91 -0.65 -19.49 12.80
N HIS A 92 -1.41 -20.56 13.06
CA HIS A 92 -1.59 -21.68 12.14
C HIS A 92 -2.75 -21.45 11.14
N GLN A 93 -3.49 -20.34 11.25
CA GLN A 93 -4.61 -20.02 10.34
C GLN A 93 -4.13 -19.31 9.07
N GLU A 94 -3.34 -20.01 8.25
CA GLU A 94 -2.77 -19.48 7.00
C GLU A 94 -3.85 -18.97 6.03
N ILE A 95 -4.95 -19.70 5.90
CA ILE A 95 -6.09 -19.34 5.03
C ILE A 95 -6.68 -17.98 5.44
N ALA A 96 -6.80 -17.73 6.75
CA ALA A 96 -7.33 -16.48 7.27
C ALA A 96 -6.38 -15.30 6.97
N VAL A 97 -5.07 -15.51 7.07
CA VAL A 97 -4.07 -14.50 6.71
C VAL A 97 -4.08 -14.20 5.21
N MET A 98 -4.17 -15.22 4.36
CA MET A 98 -4.29 -15.06 2.91
C MET A 98 -5.55 -14.25 2.55
N ALA A 99 -6.68 -14.61 3.15
CA ALA A 99 -7.94 -13.88 2.96
C ALA A 99 -7.83 -12.43 3.44
N ALA A 100 -7.17 -12.18 4.58
CA ALA A 100 -6.91 -10.83 5.09
C ALA A 100 -6.11 -9.99 4.09
N ALA A 101 -4.98 -10.52 3.61
CA ALA A 101 -4.11 -9.84 2.67
C ALA A 101 -4.83 -9.54 1.34
N ALA A 102 -5.58 -10.51 0.82
CA ALA A 102 -6.37 -10.35 -0.40
C ALA A 102 -7.50 -9.32 -0.24
N LEU A 103 -8.20 -9.31 0.90
CA LEU A 103 -9.27 -8.34 1.19
C LEU A 103 -8.72 -6.91 1.25
N ILE A 104 -7.59 -6.71 1.91
CA ILE A 104 -6.95 -5.39 2.02
C ILE A 104 -6.51 -4.90 0.64
N TRP A 105 -5.90 -5.78 -0.16
CA TRP A 105 -5.55 -5.44 -1.53
C TRP A 105 -6.79 -5.09 -2.37
N PHE A 106 -7.87 -5.88 -2.23
CA PHE A 106 -9.13 -5.63 -2.91
C PHE A 106 -9.69 -4.24 -2.55
N VAL A 107 -9.78 -3.92 -1.26
CA VAL A 107 -10.24 -2.60 -0.78
C VAL A 107 -9.35 -1.48 -1.33
N ASN A 108 -8.02 -1.65 -1.28
CA ASN A 108 -7.09 -0.61 -1.69
C ASN A 108 -6.96 -0.41 -3.20
N LEU A 109 -7.31 -1.41 -4.03
CA LEU A 109 -7.23 -1.31 -5.49
C LEU A 109 -8.59 -1.09 -6.16
N ILE A 110 -9.63 -1.82 -5.71
CA ILE A 110 -10.97 -1.78 -6.33
C ILE A 110 -11.68 -0.47 -6.02
N ILE A 111 -11.60 0.04 -4.79
CA ILE A 111 -12.27 1.31 -4.43
C ILE A 111 -11.73 2.46 -5.30
N PRO A 112 -10.41 2.66 -5.45
CA PRO A 112 -9.88 3.66 -6.38
C PRO A 112 -10.24 3.39 -7.84
N ALA A 113 -10.23 2.13 -8.29
CA ALA A 113 -10.57 1.79 -9.67
C ALA A 113 -12.03 2.12 -10.01
N ILE A 114 -12.96 1.84 -9.11
CA ILE A 114 -14.39 2.17 -9.29
C ILE A 114 -14.59 3.69 -9.30
N LEU A 115 -14.00 4.40 -8.34
CA LEU A 115 -14.07 5.87 -8.29
C LEU A 115 -13.45 6.52 -9.53
N GLY A 116 -12.31 5.99 -9.99
CA GLY A 116 -11.64 6.41 -11.21
C GLY A 116 -12.49 6.17 -12.45
N SER A 117 -13.09 4.98 -12.58
CA SER A 117 -13.99 4.64 -13.70
C SER A 117 -15.20 5.59 -13.73
N TYR A 118 -15.85 5.83 -12.59
CA TYR A 118 -16.98 6.76 -12.49
C TYR A 118 -16.59 8.19 -12.94
N PHE A 119 -15.41 8.67 -12.52
CA PHE A 119 -14.92 10.00 -12.89
C PHE A 119 -14.55 10.10 -14.39
N VAL A 120 -13.90 9.08 -14.95
CA VAL A 120 -13.52 9.02 -16.37
C VAL A 120 -14.76 8.97 -17.27
N PHE A 121 -15.77 8.17 -16.91
CA PHE A 121 -17.04 8.14 -17.65
C PHE A 121 -17.75 9.50 -17.65
N LYS A 122 -17.65 10.27 -16.55
CA LYS A 122 -18.21 11.62 -16.48
C LYS A 122 -17.45 12.63 -17.35
N LEU A 123 -16.12 12.55 -17.41
CA LEU A 123 -15.29 13.46 -18.21
C LEU A 123 -15.41 13.20 -19.72
N ASN A 124 -15.47 11.94 -20.15
CA ASN A 124 -15.58 11.59 -21.57
C ASN A 124 -16.94 12.02 -22.18
N PHE A 125 -17.99 12.13 -21.35
CA PHE A 125 -19.29 12.65 -21.77
C PHE A 125 -19.29 14.16 -22.02
N PHE A 126 -18.36 14.92 -21.42
CA PHE A 126 -18.26 16.38 -21.59
C PHE A 126 -17.37 16.82 -22.77
N ASP A 127 -16.54 15.94 -23.33
CA ASP A 127 -15.60 16.30 -24.40
C ASP A 127 -16.22 16.21 -25.82
N HIS A 128 -17.43 15.64 -25.96
CA HIS A 128 -18.10 15.47 -27.26
C HIS A 128 -19.15 16.55 -27.59
N THR A 129 -19.21 17.66 -26.84
CA THR A 129 -20.14 18.77 -27.10
C THR A 129 -19.44 20.12 -27.13
N ASN A 130 -18.53 20.30 -28.10
CA ASN A 130 -18.16 21.62 -28.59
C ASN A 130 -18.18 21.60 -30.13
N THR A 131 -19.41 21.56 -30.67
CA THR A 131 -19.75 22.10 -31.99
C THR A 131 -19.69 23.62 -31.97
#